data_AF-A0A383C5P5-F1
#
_entry.id   AF-A0A383C5P5-F1
#
_cell.length_a   1.000
_cell.length_b   1.000
_cell.length_c   1.000
_cell.angle_alpha   90.00
_cell.angle_beta   90.00
_cell.angle_gamma   90.00
#
_symmetry.space_group_name_H-M   'P 1'
#
loop_
_entity.id
_entity.type
_entity.pdbx_description
1 polymer ?
#
loop_
_entity_poly.entity_id
_entity_poly.type
_entity_poly.pdbx_seq_one_letter_code
_entity_poly.pdbx_strand_id
1 'polypeptide(L)'
;MLEETRQWISKKYNKPGNIFLGLVHRLDRNVSGVVLFARTSKAASRLSKQFREGLPKKIYRAIVIGKPKERRATLVHYLRKEKTLKTTIFPRETNSAKRSELS
;
A
#
# COMPACT_ATOMS: atom_id res chain seq x y z
N MET A 1 -4.17 -13.36 -8.34
CA MET A 1 -3.21 -12.24 -8.51
C MET A 1 -1.74 -12.67 -8.59
N LEU A 2 -1.10 -13.14 -7.51
CA LEU A 2 0.35 -13.44 -7.51
C LEU A 2 0.69 -14.58 -8.48
N GLU A 3 -0.12 -15.63 -8.48
CA GLU A 3 0.04 -16.78 -9.36
C GLU A 3 -0.27 -16.43 -10.82
N GLU A 4 -1.37 -15.74 -11.10
CA GLU A 4 -1.69 -15.21 -12.43
C GLU A 4 -0.55 -14.35 -13.01
N THR A 5 0.03 -13.47 -12.18
CA THR A 5 1.16 -12.63 -12.61
C THR A 5 2.38 -13.48 -12.94
N ARG A 6 2.65 -14.51 -12.13
CA ARG A 6 3.75 -15.45 -12.38
C ARG A 6 3.55 -16.20 -13.70
N GLN A 7 2.34 -16.71 -13.95
CA GLN A 7 1.98 -17.40 -15.20
C GLN A 7 2.10 -16.47 -16.40
N TRP A 8 1.63 -15.22 -16.29
CA TRP A 8 1.77 -14.24 -17.35
C TRP A 8 3.23 -13.93 -17.67
N ILE A 9 4.10 -13.79 -16.66
CA ILE A 9 5.53 -13.59 -16.88
C ILE A 9 6.15 -14.79 -17.57
N SER A 10 5.79 -16.02 -17.17
CA SER A 10 6.28 -17.25 -17.81
C SER A 10 5.96 -17.26 -19.30
N LYS A 11 4.69 -17.02 -19.65
CA LYS A 11 4.22 -16.98 -21.04
C LYS A 11 4.84 -15.84 -21.84
N LYS A 12 4.85 -14.62 -21.28
CA LYS A 12 5.30 -13.41 -22.00
C LYS A 12 6.80 -13.41 -22.30
N TYR A 13 7.61 -13.92 -21.37
CA TYR A 13 9.08 -13.86 -21.48
C TYR A 13 9.71 -15.23 -21.75
N ASN A 14 8.91 -16.25 -22.08
CA ASN A 14 9.32 -17.65 -22.25
C ASN A 14 10.29 -18.10 -21.15
N LYS A 15 9.99 -17.74 -19.89
CA LYS A 15 10.90 -17.94 -18.77
C LYS A 15 10.59 -19.30 -18.11
N PRO A 16 11.50 -20.29 -18.18
CA PRO A 16 11.29 -21.59 -17.58
C PRO A 16 11.54 -21.57 -16.07
N GLY A 17 10.98 -22.56 -15.36
CA GLY A 17 11.25 -22.80 -13.95
C GLY A 17 10.54 -21.85 -12.99
N ASN A 18 11.01 -21.83 -11.73
CA ASN A 18 10.39 -21.03 -10.67
C ASN A 18 10.70 -19.54 -10.84
N ILE A 19 9.68 -18.76 -11.24
CA ILE A 19 9.82 -17.33 -11.46
C ILE A 19 9.75 -16.60 -10.12
N PHE A 20 10.87 -15.96 -9.76
CA PHE A 20 10.89 -15.00 -8.66
C PHE A 20 9.93 -13.84 -8.95
N LEU A 21 9.03 -13.60 -8.00
CA LEU A 21 8.11 -12.47 -8.01
C LEU A 21 7.90 -11.97 -6.58
N GLY A 22 8.49 -10.82 -6.25
CA GLY A 22 8.40 -10.21 -4.92
C GLY A 22 7.21 -9.26 -4.82
N LEU A 23 6.35 -9.47 -3.83
CA LEU A 23 5.31 -8.51 -3.45
C LEU A 23 5.93 -7.43 -2.56
N VAL A 24 5.97 -6.19 -3.04
CA VAL A 24 6.64 -5.07 -2.33
C VAL A 24 5.68 -4.14 -1.61
N HIS A 25 4.40 -4.18 -1.96
CA HIS A 25 3.31 -3.54 -1.23
C HIS A 25 2.01 -4.33 -1.43
N ARG A 26 0.99 -3.99 -0.66
CA ARG A 26 -0.36 -4.55 -0.80
C ARG A 26 -1.36 -3.48 -1.23
N LEU A 27 -2.46 -3.94 -1.79
CA LEU A 27 -3.68 -3.18 -2.00
C LEU A 27 -4.78 -3.88 -1.20
N ASP A 28 -5.69 -3.13 -0.59
CA ASP A 28 -6.76 -3.72 0.20
C ASP A 28 -7.80 -4.39 -0.69
N ARG A 29 -8.48 -5.41 -0.14
CA ARG A 29 -9.36 -6.32 -0.89
C ARG A 29 -10.44 -5.59 -1.69
N ASN A 30 -10.99 -4.50 -1.14
CA ASN A 30 -12.08 -3.73 -1.76
C ASN A 30 -11.57 -2.50 -2.52
N VAL A 31 -10.26 -2.42 -2.78
CA VAL A 31 -9.64 -1.30 -3.49
C VAL A 31 -9.14 -1.79 -4.83
N SER A 32 -9.52 -1.11 -5.90
CA SER A 32 -8.95 -1.30 -7.23
C SER A 32 -7.75 -0.38 -7.44
N GLY A 33 -6.85 -0.75 -8.36
CA GLY A 33 -5.74 0.12 -8.75
C GLY A 33 -4.45 -0.63 -9.06
N VAL A 34 -3.34 0.09 -8.93
CA VAL A 34 -2.01 -0.37 -9.33
C VAL A 34 -1.38 -1.21 -8.22
N VAL A 35 -0.84 -2.37 -8.62
CA VAL A 35 0.00 -3.24 -7.76
C VAL A 35 1.35 -3.44 -8.42
N LEU A 36 2.43 -3.16 -7.70
CA LEU A 36 3.80 -3.29 -8.15
C LEU A 36 4.40 -4.61 -7.66
N PHE A 37 5.05 -5.33 -8.57
CA PHE A 37 5.81 -6.54 -8.28
C PHE A 37 7.28 -6.38 -8.66
N ALA A 38 8.17 -6.91 -7.84
CA ALA A 38 9.59 -6.97 -8.12
C ALA A 38 9.97 -8.26 -8.85
N ARG A 39 10.61 -8.16 -10.01
CA ARG A 39 11.06 -9.32 -10.80
C ARG A 39 12.41 -9.90 -10.36
N THR A 40 13.10 -9.25 -9.42
CA THR A 40 14.38 -9.70 -8.85
C THR A 40 14.43 -9.42 -7.35
N SER A 41 15.22 -10.20 -6.60
CA SER A 41 15.42 -10.03 -5.15
C SER A 41 16.03 -8.67 -4.81
N LYS A 42 16.98 -8.19 -5.63
CA LYS A 42 17.61 -6.87 -5.49
C LYS A 42 16.58 -5.74 -5.64
N ALA A 43 15.70 -5.83 -6.64
CA ALA A 43 14.62 -4.86 -6.82
C ALA A 43 13.61 -4.92 -5.67
N ALA A 44 13.27 -6.12 -5.19
CA ALA A 44 12.35 -6.30 -4.06
C ALA A 44 12.87 -5.60 -2.80
N SER A 45 14.15 -5.80 -2.46
CA SER A 45 14.78 -5.14 -1.30
C SER A 45 14.73 -3.62 -1.41
N ARG A 46 15.11 -3.07 -2.57
CA ARG A 46 15.12 -1.62 -2.82
C ARG A 46 13.73 -0.99 -2.78
N LEU A 47 12.76 -1.60 -3.46
CA LEU A 47 11.37 -1.12 -3.48
C LEU A 47 10.75 -1.20 -2.09
N SER A 48 10.92 -2.32 -1.38
CA SER A 48 10.42 -2.45 0.00
C SER A 48 11.02 -1.39 0.93
N LYS A 49 12.29 -1.02 0.75
CA LYS A 49 12.91 0.10 1.47
C LYS A 49 12.20 1.42 1.16
N GLN A 50 11.99 1.74 -0.13
CA GLN A 50 11.28 2.96 -0.54
C GLN A 50 9.86 3.03 0.04
N PHE A 51 9.11 1.91 0.02
CA PHE A 51 7.76 1.87 0.62
C PHE A 51 7.78 2.09 2.14
N ARG A 52 8.78 1.54 2.86
CA ARG A 52 8.95 1.79 4.30
C ARG A 52 9.29 3.25 4.60
N GLU A 53 10.09 3.87 3.74
CA GLU A 53 10.50 5.28 3.85
C GLU A 53 9.42 6.26 3.34
N GLY A 54 8.31 5.77 2.78
CA GLY A 54 7.22 6.61 2.29
C GLY A 54 7.55 7.39 1.02
N LEU A 55 8.60 7.01 0.29
CA LEU A 55 9.06 7.71 -0.91
C LEU A 55 8.07 7.64 -2.10
N PRO A 56 7.36 6.53 -2.35
CA PRO A 56 6.39 6.49 -3.45
C PRO A 56 5.20 7.43 -3.23
N LYS A 57 4.98 8.34 -4.19
CA LYS A 57 3.75 9.14 -4.24
C LYS A 57 2.59 8.27 -4.72
N LYS A 58 1.57 8.11 -3.88
CA LYS A 58 0.37 7.32 -4.17
C LYS A 58 -0.84 8.25 -4.26
N ILE A 59 -1.57 8.19 -5.36
CA ILE A 59 -2.77 9.00 -5.58
C ILE A 59 -3.95 8.05 -5.77
N TYR A 60 -4.96 8.18 -4.91
CA TYR A 60 -6.18 7.39 -4.98
C TYR A 60 -7.36 8.29 -5.32
N ARG A 61 -8.34 7.74 -6.04
CA ARG A 61 -9.62 8.39 -6.29
C ARG A 61 -10.69 7.62 -5.53
N ALA A 62 -11.57 8.34 -4.87
CA ALA A 62 -12.67 7.77 -4.11
C ALA A 62 -13.94 8.58 -4.35
N ILE A 63 -15.08 7.89 -4.35
CA ILE A 63 -16.40 8.50 -4.26
C ILE A 63 -16.77 8.51 -2.78
N VAL A 64 -17.22 9.66 -2.28
CA VAL A 64 -17.57 9.86 -0.87
C VAL A 64 -19.04 10.26 -0.74
N ILE A 65 -19.63 9.96 0.42
CA ILE A 65 -20.98 10.42 0.76
C ILE A 65 -20.87 11.86 1.29
N GLY A 66 -21.72 12.74 0.76
CA GLY A 66 -21.73 14.16 1.11
C GLY A 66 -20.68 14.98 0.36
N LYS A 67 -20.50 16.23 0.79
CA LYS A 67 -19.56 17.18 0.18
C LYS A 67 -18.49 17.58 1.20
N PRO A 68 -17.19 17.35 0.91
CA PRO A 68 -16.11 17.89 1.74
C PRO A 68 -16.27 19.41 1.92
N LYS A 69 -16.09 19.90 3.14
CA LYS A 69 -16.20 21.34 3.45
C LYS A 69 -15.20 22.17 2.64
N GLU A 70 -14.00 21.64 2.48
CA GLU A 70 -12.89 22.26 1.76
C GLU A 70 -12.61 21.52 0.45
N ARG A 71 -12.15 22.25 -0.58
CA ARG A 71 -11.75 21.65 -1.86
C ARG A 71 -10.44 20.87 -1.77
N ARG A 72 -9.58 21.23 -0.81
CA ARG A 72 -8.28 20.61 -0.54
C ARG A 72 -8.01 20.74 0.95
N ALA A 73 -7.69 19.63 1.60
CA ALA A 73 -7.38 19.58 3.03
C ALA A 73 -6.44 18.40 3.30
N THR A 74 -5.68 18.49 4.38
CA THR A 74 -4.90 17.36 4.91
C THR A 74 -5.57 16.86 6.18
N LEU A 75 -6.01 15.60 6.17
CA LEU A 75 -6.57 14.90 7.32
C LEU A 75 -5.43 14.31 8.13
N VAL A 76 -5.23 14.81 9.35
CA VAL A 76 -4.20 14.31 10.27
C VAL A 76 -4.87 13.63 11.46
N HIS A 77 -4.51 12.37 11.70
CA HIS A 77 -4.99 11.59 12.84
C HIS A 77 -3.87 10.73 13.42
N TYR A 78 -4.07 10.17 14.61
CA TYR A 78 -3.12 9.28 15.27
C TYR A 78 -3.74 7.90 15.42
N LEU A 79 -3.05 6.89 14.92
CA LEU A 79 -3.53 5.51 14.88
C LEU A 79 -2.77 4.66 15.89
N ARG A 80 -3.49 3.98 16.77
CA ARG A 80 -2.90 2.98 17.66
C ARG A 80 -3.44 1.60 17.31
N LYS A 81 -2.52 0.68 17.03
CA LYS A 81 -2.87 -0.73 16.86
C LYS A 81 -3.03 -1.35 18.25
N GLU A 82 -4.18 -1.97 18.50
CA GLU A 82 -4.44 -2.64 19.76
C GLU A 82 -3.83 -4.06 19.74
N LYS A 83 -3.86 -4.76 20.88
CA LYS A 83 -3.46 -6.20 20.93
C LYS A 83 -4.37 -7.08 20.06
N THR A 84 -5.56 -6.59 19.73
CA THR A 84 -6.51 -7.22 18.80
C THR A 84 -6.26 -6.74 17.37
N LEU A 85 -7.02 -7.24 16.39
CA LEU A 85 -6.96 -6.75 15.00
C LEU A 85 -7.57 -5.34 14.80
N LYS A 86 -7.96 -4.66 15.88
CA LYS A 86 -8.56 -3.33 15.83
C LYS A 86 -7.47 -2.24 15.83
N THR A 87 -7.77 -1.14 15.13
CA THR A 87 -6.99 0.09 15.17
C THR A 87 -7.88 1.22 15.69
N THR A 88 -7.44 1.89 16.74
CA THR A 88 -8.14 3.02 17.34
C THR A 88 -7.61 4.32 16.73
N ILE A 89 -8.52 5.25 16.43
CA ILE A 89 -8.22 6.55 15.82
C ILE A 89 -8.35 7.63 16.88
N PHE A 90 -7.33 8.46 17.02
CA PHE A 90 -7.31 9.61 17.92
C PHE A 90 -7.18 10.90 17.11
N PRO A 91 -7.96 11.95 17.44
CA PRO A 91 -7.89 13.24 16.75
C PRO A 91 -6.65 14.05 17.15
N ARG A 92 -5.94 13.64 18.21
CA ARG A 92 -4.75 14.30 18.76
C ARG A 92 -3.71 13.27 19.13
N GLU A 93 -2.48 13.72 19.32
CA GLU A 93 -1.38 12.87 19.77
C GLU A 93 -1.72 12.20 21.11
N THR A 94 -1.42 10.91 21.21
CA THR A 94 -1.71 10.09 22.38
C THR A 94 -0.59 9.08 22.55
N ASN A 95 -0.33 8.67 23.79
CA ASN A 95 0.74 7.74 24.09
C ASN A 95 0.63 6.46 23.23
N SER A 96 1.74 6.10 22.58
CA SER A 96 1.86 4.95 21.67
C SER A 96 1.00 5.00 20.40
N ALA A 97 0.38 6.12 20.05
CA ALA A 97 -0.33 6.30 18.77
C ALA A 97 0.58 6.92 17.71
N LYS A 98 0.55 6.38 16.48
CA LYS A 98 1.40 6.84 15.38
C LYS A 98 0.65 7.82 14.50
N ARG A 99 1.27 8.96 14.18
CA ARG A 99 0.73 9.96 13.27
C ARG A 99 0.49 9.38 11.88
N SER A 100 -0.66 9.72 11.28
CA SER A 100 -1.09 9.31 9.95
C SER A 100 -1.75 10.48 9.23
N GLU A 101 -1.45 10.62 7.94
CA GLU A 101 -1.96 11.71 7.12
C GLU A 101 -2.61 11.20 5.84
N LEU A 102 -3.64 11.91 5.39
CA LEU A 102 -4.25 11.79 4.07
C LEU A 102 -4.40 13.19 3.47
N SER A 103 -3.78 13.42 2.31
CA SER A 103 -3.69 14.71 1.62
C SER A 103 -4.09 14.62 0.16
#